data_AF-A0A173Y0H2-F1
#
_entry.id   AF-A0A173Y0H2-F1
#
_cell.length_a   1.000
_cell.length_b   1.000
_cell.length_c   1.000
_cell.angle_alpha   90.00
_cell.angle_beta   90.00
_cell.angle_gamma   90.00
#
_symmetry.space_group_name_H-M   'P 1'
#
loop_
_entity.id
_entity.type
_entity.pdbx_description
1 polymer ?
#
loop_
_entity_poly.entity_id
_entity_poly.type
_entity_poly.pdbx_seq_one_letter_code
_entity_poly.pdbx_strand_id
1 'polypeptide(L)'
;MDEKECLSKLSPFLYWDIDMSQASMDACPQQVVQRVLEYGNLDDWRLIRAYYGLHRIVELCKQMRTLDPVCLSYICLLSGTSKEEYRCYHTAQSKPTLWNSCA
;
A
#
# COMPACT_ATOMS: atom_id res chain seq x y z
N MET A 1 -15.20 13.43 -2.38
CA MET A 1 -13.99 14.00 -1.78
C MET A 1 -13.04 14.27 -2.92
N ASP A 2 -12.55 15.49 -3.04
CA ASP A 2 -11.57 15.86 -4.06
C ASP A 2 -10.16 15.41 -3.64
N GLU A 3 -9.32 15.05 -4.61
CA GLU A 3 -7.91 14.64 -4.40
C GLU A 3 -7.15 15.64 -3.52
N LYS A 4 -7.27 16.94 -3.82
CA LYS A 4 -6.59 18.01 -3.07
C LYS A 4 -7.04 18.10 -1.62
N GLU A 5 -8.32 17.82 -1.36
CA GLU A 5 -8.87 17.81 0.00
C GLU A 5 -8.31 16.63 0.79
N CYS A 6 -8.22 15.44 0.18
CA CYS A 6 -7.59 14.28 0.78
C CYS A 6 -6.11 14.52 1.08
N LEU A 7 -5.35 15.01 0.11
CA LEU A 7 -3.92 15.30 0.26
C LEU A 7 -3.65 16.30 1.39
N SER A 8 -4.50 17.32 1.53
CA SER A 8 -4.36 18.31 2.61
C SER A 8 -4.59 17.76 4.03
N LYS A 9 -5.36 16.66 4.15
CA LYS A 9 -5.69 16.02 5.43
C LYS A 9 -4.73 14.89 5.80
N LEU A 10 -3.97 14.37 4.83
CA LEU A 10 -2.95 13.36 5.07
C LEU A 10 -1.77 13.95 5.85
N SER A 11 -1.15 13.11 6.67
CA SER A 11 -0.02 13.51 7.50
C SER A 11 1.17 14.02 6.66
N PRO A 12 1.79 15.16 7.02
CA PRO A 12 2.84 15.78 6.23
C PRO A 12 4.11 14.94 6.10
N PHE A 13 4.37 14.04 7.06
CA PHE A 13 5.54 13.15 7.02
C PHE A 13 5.44 12.09 5.92
N LEU A 14 4.26 11.79 5.39
CA LEU A 14 4.10 10.85 4.27
C LEU A 14 4.76 11.37 2.98
N TYR A 15 5.00 12.69 2.91
CA TYR A 15 5.55 13.38 1.75
C TYR A 15 7.05 13.69 1.88
N TRP A 16 7.75 13.18 2.90
CA TRP A 16 9.15 13.55 3.15
C TRP A 16 10.09 13.25 1.96
N ASP A 17 9.73 12.27 1.13
CA ASP A 17 10.45 11.83 -0.06
C ASP A 17 9.71 12.12 -1.40
N ILE A 18 8.52 12.73 -1.36
CA ILE A 18 7.65 12.86 -2.53
C ILE A 18 7.32 14.33 -2.76
N ASP A 19 7.60 14.79 -3.98
CA ASP A 19 7.21 16.12 -4.41
C ASP A 19 5.67 16.20 -4.48
N MET A 20 5.06 17.04 -3.63
CA MET A 20 3.61 17.21 -3.56
C MET A 20 3.02 17.70 -4.90
N SER A 21 3.83 18.27 -5.79
CA SER A 21 3.42 18.65 -7.15
C SER A 21 3.24 17.45 -8.10
N GLN A 22 3.86 16.30 -7.78
CA GLN A 22 3.82 15.05 -8.54
C GLN A 22 3.00 13.96 -7.83
N ALA A 23 2.68 14.15 -6.55
CA ALA A 23 1.85 13.26 -5.76
C ALA A 23 0.39 13.30 -6.23
N SER A 24 0.09 12.64 -7.35
CA SER A 24 -1.29 12.43 -7.77
C SER A 24 -1.80 11.08 -7.27
N MET A 25 -2.85 11.15 -6.45
CA MET A 25 -3.67 10.03 -6.02
C MET A 25 -4.23 9.27 -7.22
N ASP A 26 -4.58 9.98 -8.28
CA ASP A 26 -5.16 9.37 -9.48
C ASP A 26 -4.11 8.82 -10.45
N ALA A 27 -2.94 9.47 -10.57
CA ALA A 27 -1.87 8.98 -11.45
C ALA A 27 -1.17 7.73 -10.90
N CYS A 28 -0.91 7.69 -9.58
CA CYS A 28 -0.16 6.62 -8.93
C CYS A 28 -0.84 6.13 -7.63
N PRO A 29 -2.08 5.61 -7.68
CA PRO A 29 -2.83 5.22 -6.48
C PRO A 29 -2.15 4.12 -5.67
N GLN A 30 -1.39 3.24 -6.33
CA GLN A 30 -0.64 2.16 -5.67
C GLN A 30 0.41 2.71 -4.70
N GLN A 31 1.14 3.76 -5.10
CA GLN A 31 2.20 4.35 -4.28
C GLN A 31 1.61 5.03 -3.04
N VAL A 32 0.49 5.75 -3.20
CA VAL A 32 -0.21 6.39 -2.09
C VAL A 32 -0.72 5.36 -1.09
N VAL A 33 -1.40 4.31 -1.57
CA VAL A 33 -1.91 3.23 -0.71
C VAL A 33 -0.77 2.52 0.03
N GLN A 34 0.32 2.21 -0.65
CA GLN A 34 1.48 1.57 -0.02
C GLN A 34 2.06 2.43 1.09
N ARG A 35 2.27 3.73 0.86
CA ARG A 35 2.83 4.65 1.86
C ARG A 35 1.94 4.80 3.08
N VAL A 36 0.63 4.92 2.88
CA VAL A 36 -0.33 5.03 3.99
C VAL A 36 -0.40 3.73 4.79
N LEU A 37 -0.28 2.57 4.15
CA LEU A 37 -0.23 1.29 4.85
C LEU A 37 1.06 1.10 5.65
N GLU A 38 2.21 1.41 5.05
CA GLU A 38 3.53 1.14 5.65
C GLU A 38 3.94 2.19 6.70
N TYR A 39 3.57 3.45 6.49
CA TYR A 39 4.04 4.57 7.31
C TYR A 39 2.90 5.43 7.88
N GLY A 40 1.68 5.34 7.33
CA GLY A 40 0.57 6.20 7.71
C GLY A 40 -0.06 5.87 9.05
N ASN A 41 -0.79 6.83 9.60
CA ASN A 41 -1.55 6.65 10.84
C ASN A 41 -2.94 6.07 10.54
N LEU A 42 -3.66 5.67 11.60
CA LEU A 42 -5.04 5.17 11.48
C LEU A 42 -5.99 6.20 10.85
N ASP A 43 -5.77 7.48 11.05
CA ASP A 43 -6.58 8.54 10.43
C ASP A 43 -6.31 8.65 8.92
N ASP A 44 -5.05 8.54 8.50
CA ASP A 44 -4.66 8.47 7.09
C ASP A 44 -5.31 7.25 6.42
N TRP A 45 -5.28 6.09 7.09
CA TRP A 45 -5.95 4.87 6.64
C TRP A 45 -7.46 5.06 6.46
N ARG A 46 -8.14 5.68 7.44
CA ARG A 46 -9.58 5.97 7.34
C ARG A 46 -9.88 6.90 6.17
N LEU A 47 -9.03 7.89 5.95
CA LEU A 47 -9.17 8.86 4.87
C LEU A 47 -9.03 8.21 3.49
N ILE A 48 -7.96 7.42 3.26
CA ILE A 48 -7.80 6.72 1.97
C ILE A 48 -8.88 5.66 1.74
N ARG A 49 -9.35 5.02 2.81
CA ARG A 49 -10.44 4.05 2.74
C ARG A 49 -11.76 4.72 2.38
N ALA A 50 -12.01 5.94 2.84
CA ALA A 50 -13.16 6.74 2.44
C ALA A 50 -13.05 7.24 0.99
N TYR A 51 -11.83 7.52 0.51
CA TYR A 51 -11.59 8.00 -0.86
C TYR A 51 -11.67 6.87 -1.91
N TYR A 52 -10.85 5.82 -1.77
CA TYR A 52 -10.77 4.73 -2.76
C TYR A 52 -11.78 3.61 -2.52
N GLY A 53 -12.15 3.37 -1.27
CA GLY A 53 -12.89 2.18 -0.87
C GLY A 53 -11.99 0.94 -0.69
N LEU A 54 -12.44 0.02 0.17
CA LEU A 54 -11.67 -1.18 0.52
C LEU A 54 -11.40 -2.07 -0.70
N HIS A 55 -12.41 -2.27 -1.56
CA HIS A 55 -12.27 -3.13 -2.75
C HIS A 55 -11.17 -2.62 -3.69
N ARG A 56 -11.14 -1.30 -3.94
CA ARG A 56 -10.12 -0.71 -4.81
C ARG A 56 -8.72 -0.85 -4.20
N ILE A 57 -8.60 -0.63 -2.89
CA ILE A 57 -7.33 -0.79 -2.16
C ILE A 57 -6.81 -2.22 -2.30
N VAL A 58 -7.66 -3.23 -2.09
CA VAL A 58 -7.30 -4.65 -2.23
C VAL A 58 -6.79 -4.96 -3.64
N GLU A 59 -7.49 -4.49 -4.67
CA GLU A 59 -7.08 -4.69 -6.07
C GLU A 59 -5.72 -4.03 -6.38
N LEU A 60 -5.47 -2.84 -5.82
CA LEU A 60 -4.17 -2.18 -5.95
C LEU A 60 -3.08 -2.99 -5.23
N CYS A 61 -3.33 -3.46 -4.01
CA CYS A 61 -2.39 -4.28 -3.23
C CYS A 61 -2.03 -5.59 -3.93
N LYS A 62 -2.99 -6.26 -4.60
CA LYS A 62 -2.73 -7.48 -5.38
C LYS A 62 -1.69 -7.27 -6.49
N GLN A 63 -1.68 -6.08 -7.09
CA GLN A 63 -0.77 -5.71 -8.18
C GLN A 63 0.61 -5.23 -7.70
N MET A 64 0.75 -4.88 -6.42
CA MET A 64 2.00 -4.37 -5.86
C MET A 64 3.13 -5.40 -5.93
N ARG A 65 4.34 -4.94 -6.28
CA ARG A 65 5.54 -5.80 -6.33
C ARG A 65 6.11 -6.07 -4.94
N THR A 66 5.93 -5.12 -4.04
CA THR A 66 6.43 -5.16 -2.66
C THR A 66 5.39 -4.54 -1.76
N LEU A 67 5.17 -5.16 -0.60
CA LEU A 67 4.34 -4.64 0.48
C LEU A 67 4.90 -5.24 1.76
N ASP A 68 4.92 -4.47 2.84
CA ASP A 68 5.32 -4.99 4.14
C ASP A 68 4.46 -6.21 4.55
N PRO A 69 5.05 -7.30 5.07
CA PRO A 69 4.33 -8.52 5.40
C PRO A 69 3.26 -8.33 6.49
N VAL A 70 3.44 -7.37 7.42
CA VAL A 70 2.43 -7.02 8.42
C VAL A 70 1.24 -6.35 7.74
N CYS A 71 1.51 -5.42 6.83
CA CYS A 71 0.48 -4.74 6.03
C CYS A 71 -0.29 -5.72 5.13
N LEU A 72 0.42 -6.65 4.48
CA LEU A 72 -0.21 -7.71 3.68
C LEU A 72 -1.15 -8.57 4.53
N SER A 73 -0.70 -8.99 5.72
CA SER A 73 -1.51 -9.79 6.65
C SER A 73 -2.76 -9.02 7.10
N TYR A 74 -2.62 -7.72 7.37
CA TYR A 74 -3.72 -6.83 7.72
C TYR A 74 -4.76 -6.73 6.59
N ILE A 75 -4.31 -6.52 5.35
CA ILE A 75 -5.22 -6.45 4.20
C ILE A 75 -5.93 -7.79 3.98
N CYS A 76 -5.21 -8.92 4.05
CA CYS A 76 -5.82 -10.26 3.93
C CYS A 76 -6.91 -10.48 4.98
N LEU A 77 -6.68 -10.06 6.22
CA LEU A 77 -7.67 -10.15 7.30
C LEU A 77 -8.90 -9.28 7.02
N LEU A 78 -8.71 -8.06 6.50
CA LEU A 78 -9.80 -7.15 6.21
C LEU A 78 -10.67 -7.56 5.01
N SER A 79 -10.04 -8.10 3.97
CA SER A 79 -10.71 -8.46 2.72
C SER A 79 -11.17 -9.92 2.67
N GLY A 80 -10.66 -10.78 3.55
CA GLY A 80 -10.88 -12.22 3.51
C GLY A 80 -10.16 -12.93 2.35
N THR A 81 -9.19 -12.28 1.71
CA THR A 81 -8.42 -12.85 0.59
C THR A 81 -7.23 -13.66 1.07
N SER A 82 -6.76 -14.62 0.27
CA SER A 82 -5.51 -15.35 0.54
C SER A 82 -4.28 -14.54 0.17
N LYS A 83 -3.19 -14.68 0.92
CA LYS A 83 -1.86 -14.10 0.62
C LYS A 83 -1.33 -14.51 -0.76
N GLU A 84 -1.76 -15.65 -1.28
CA GLU A 84 -1.37 -16.17 -2.60
C GLU A 84 -1.91 -15.32 -3.76
N GLU A 85 -2.96 -14.53 -3.53
CA GLU A 85 -3.52 -13.63 -4.54
C GLU A 85 -2.65 -12.39 -4.77
N TYR A 86 -1.64 -12.16 -3.92
CA TYR A 86 -0.83 -10.97 -3.96
C TYR A 86 0.50 -11.22 -4.65
N ARG A 87 0.81 -10.40 -5.66
CA ARG A 87 2.06 -10.49 -6.42
C ARG A 87 3.31 -10.31 -5.53
N CYS A 88 3.21 -9.48 -4.48
CA CYS A 88 4.29 -9.25 -3.54
C CYS A 88 4.70 -10.52 -2.77
N TYR A 89 3.76 -11.44 -2.51
CA TYR A 89 4.03 -12.70 -1.81
C TYR A 89 4.92 -13.63 -2.65
N HIS A 90 4.59 -13.81 -3.93
CA HIS A 90 5.39 -14.64 -4.85
C HIS A 90 6.77 -14.04 -5.13
N THR A 91 6.84 -12.70 -5.24
CA THR A 91 8.09 -11.99 -5.50
C THR A 91 9.09 -12.08 -4.34
N ALA A 92 8.58 -12.12 -3.09
CA ALA A 92 9.42 -12.34 -1.92
C ALA A 92 9.99 -13.76 -1.89
N GLN A 93 9.22 -14.77 -2.31
CA GLN A 93 9.66 -16.17 -2.37
C GLN A 93 10.68 -16.41 -3.48
N SER A 94 10.60 -15.70 -4.62
CA SER A 94 11.51 -15.86 -5.75
C SER A 94 12.89 -15.21 -5.57
N LYS A 95 13.13 -14.52 -4.46
CA LYS A 95 14.43 -13.93 -4.11
C LYS A 95 15.07 -14.75 -2.99
N PRO A 96 15.77 -15.85 -3.31
CA PRO A 96 16.55 -16.55 -2.30
C PRO A 96 17.57 -15.57 -1.73
N THR A 97 17.52 -15.34 -0.42
CA THR A 97 18.66 -14.75 0.29
C THR A 97 19.85 -15.69 0.13
N LEU A 98 21.07 -15.14 0.14
CA LEU A 98 22.31 -15.93 -0.01
C LEU A 98 22.36 -17.16 0.92
N TRP A 99 21.70 -17.06 2.08
CA TRP A 99 21.54 -18.09 3.10
C TRP A 99 20.67 -19.29 2.70
N ASN A 100 19.77 -19.15 1.71
CA ASN A 100 18.90 -20.22 1.23
C ASN A 100 19.51 -21.01 0.05
N SER A 101 20.73 -20.66 -0.37
CA SER A 101 21.43 -21.28 -1.51
C SER A 101 22.45 -22.36 -1.11
N CYS A 102 22.63 -22.61 0.19
CA CYS A 102 23.44 -23.71 0.69
C CYS A 102 22.53 -24.88 1.10
N ALA A 103 22.02 -25.62 0.12
CA ALA A 103 21.43 -26.94 0.30
C ALA A 103 21.86 -27.85 -0.85
#